data_AF-A0A453JK46-F1
#
_entry.id   AF-A0A453JK46-F1
#
_cell.length_a   1.000
_cell.length_b   1.000
_cell.length_c   1.000
_cell.angle_alpha   90.00
_cell.angle_beta   90.00
_cell.angle_gamma   90.00
#
_symmetry.space_group_name_H-M   'P 1'
#
loop_
_entity.id
_entity.type
_entity.pdbx_description
1 polymer ?
#
loop_
_entity_poly.entity_id
_entity_poly.type
_entity_poly.pdbx_seq_one_letter_code
_entity_poly.pdbx_strand_id
1 'polypeptide(L)'
;SLEWRKLCENETYRERFSDKHFDLETVLHAKIRPLTVAPNKSFVGFFQPESAEDGSGFDFLDGAMSFDNIWEEISQAAEASTEKPTLYVVSWNDHFFVLKVEADAYYIIDTLGERLYEGCNQAYILKFDDNTTIHKEPAEKKEGSPDSSAHQKDSAESSSTEQDSGTDDTEESVLVLKGKEACKEYIKSFLAAIPIRELQADIKKGLMASTPLHHRLQIEFHYTEACPREIALPAPPPAIEAPFEFCWPDPPPAMEFPLAPAVAVV
;
A
#
# COMPACT_ATOMS: atom_id res chain seq x y z
N SER A 1 -4.62 -3.52 21.84
CA SER A 1 -3.51 -3.19 22.78
C SER A 1 -3.99 -2.22 23.86
N LEU A 2 -3.38 -2.19 25.07
CA LEU A 2 -3.76 -1.26 26.15
C LEU A 2 -3.41 0.19 25.78
N GLU A 3 -2.25 0.41 25.17
CA GLU A 3 -1.77 1.73 24.77
C GLU A 3 -2.65 2.33 23.67
N TRP A 4 -3.12 1.52 22.72
CA TRP A 4 -4.09 1.95 21.70
C TRP A 4 -5.42 2.40 22.32
N ARG A 5 -5.95 1.63 23.27
CA ARG A 5 -7.19 2.01 23.97
C ARG A 5 -7.05 3.34 24.71
N LYS A 6 -5.90 3.60 25.33
CA LYS A 6 -5.61 4.90 25.95
C LYS A 6 -5.59 6.06 24.94
N LEU A 7 -5.08 5.85 23.73
CA LEU A 7 -5.18 6.85 22.66
C LEU A 7 -6.62 7.11 22.26
N CYS A 8 -7.43 6.06 22.09
CA CYS A 8 -8.85 6.19 21.75
C CYS A 8 -9.68 6.88 22.84
N GLU A 9 -9.22 6.89 24.09
CA GLU A 9 -9.88 7.56 25.21
C GLU A 9 -9.51 9.04 25.33
N ASN A 10 -8.44 9.48 24.66
CA ASN A 10 -8.01 10.88 24.67
C ASN A 10 -9.04 11.77 23.93
N GLU A 11 -9.50 12.85 24.58
CA GLU A 11 -10.55 13.73 24.05
C GLU A 11 -10.13 14.41 22.73
N THR A 12 -8.91 14.94 22.66
CA THR A 12 -8.37 15.59 21.45
C THR A 12 -8.32 14.63 20.27
N TYR A 13 -7.88 13.39 20.51
CA TYR A 13 -7.83 12.39 19.44
C TYR A 13 -9.20 11.88 19.03
N ARG A 14 -10.17 11.81 19.95
CA ARG A 14 -11.56 11.44 19.62
C ARG A 14 -12.28 12.45 18.76
N GLU A 15 -12.01 13.74 18.97
CA GLU A 15 -12.56 14.81 18.14
C GLU A 15 -11.99 14.76 16.72
N ARG A 16 -10.70 14.44 16.59
CA ARG A 16 -10.02 14.35 15.29
C ARG A 16 -10.25 13.04 14.54
N PHE A 17 -10.32 11.92 15.26
CA PHE A 17 -10.44 10.56 14.72
C PHE A 17 -11.62 9.83 15.38
N SER A 18 -12.84 10.21 14.96
CA SER A 18 -14.08 9.68 15.55
C SER A 18 -14.28 8.18 15.34
N ASP A 19 -13.72 7.65 14.25
CA ASP A 19 -13.68 6.22 13.91
C ASP A 19 -12.54 5.46 14.61
N LYS A 20 -11.65 6.17 15.31
CA LYS A 20 -10.46 5.65 15.99
C LYS A 20 -9.38 5.13 15.04
N HIS A 21 -9.39 5.55 13.77
CA HIS A 21 -8.32 5.27 12.82
C HIS A 21 -7.28 6.39 12.89
N PHE A 22 -6.15 6.14 13.58
CA PHE A 22 -5.09 7.14 13.72
C PHE A 22 -4.16 7.12 12.50
N ASP A 23 -3.82 8.30 11.99
CA ASP A 23 -2.72 8.45 11.04
C ASP A 23 -1.36 8.12 11.69
N LEU A 24 -0.37 7.73 10.88
CA LEU A 24 0.94 7.31 11.35
C LEU A 24 1.62 8.42 12.17
N GLU A 25 1.52 9.67 11.73
CA GLU A 25 2.11 10.83 12.41
C GLU A 25 1.55 11.02 13.82
N THR A 26 0.25 10.83 14.02
CA THR A 26 -0.39 10.89 15.34
C THR A 26 0.17 9.82 16.26
N VAL A 27 0.35 8.59 15.75
CA VAL A 27 0.91 7.48 16.53
C VAL A 27 2.37 7.74 16.91
N LEU A 28 3.18 8.27 15.98
CA LEU A 28 4.58 8.63 16.24
C LEU A 28 4.68 9.79 17.25
N HIS A 29 3.84 10.81 17.10
CA HIS A 29 3.82 11.97 17.98
C HIS A 29 3.38 11.62 19.42
N ALA A 30 2.53 10.61 19.57
CA ALA A 30 2.12 10.10 20.88
C ALA A 30 3.28 9.45 21.68
N LYS A 31 4.42 9.15 21.03
CA LYS A 31 5.65 8.62 21.66
C LYS A 31 5.41 7.41 22.58
N ILE A 32 4.45 6.55 22.23
CA ILE A 32 4.10 5.35 23.00
C ILE A 32 5.28 4.39 23.06
N ARG A 33 6.05 4.30 21.97
CA ARG A 33 7.27 3.50 21.84
C ARG A 33 8.34 4.33 21.13
N PRO A 34 9.64 4.03 21.38
CA PRO A 34 10.75 4.73 20.74
C PRO A 34 10.90 4.28 19.28
N LEU A 35 10.09 4.86 18.40
CA LEU A 35 10.05 4.62 16.97
C LEU A 35 10.17 5.95 16.24
N THR A 36 11.01 6.03 15.21
CA THR A 36 11.14 7.20 14.34
C THR A 36 11.07 6.78 12.89
N VAL A 37 10.51 7.63 12.04
CA VAL A 37 10.56 7.48 10.58
C VAL A 37 11.73 8.28 10.02
N ALA A 38 12.53 7.67 9.15
CA ALA A 38 13.66 8.32 8.48
C ALA A 38 13.24 8.74 7.06
N PRO A 39 12.99 10.05 6.79
CA PRO A 39 12.43 10.48 5.51
C PRO A 39 13.34 10.20 4.31
N ASN A 40 14.67 10.22 4.52
CA ASN A 40 15.67 9.99 3.47
C ASN A 40 15.75 8.54 2.96
N LYS A 41 15.13 7.60 3.68
CA LYS A 41 15.02 6.18 3.30
C LYS A 41 13.57 5.76 3.08
N SER A 42 12.64 6.71 3.17
CA SER A 42 11.21 6.48 2.98
C SER A 42 10.83 6.84 1.55
N PHE A 43 9.78 6.20 1.04
CA PHE A 43 9.36 6.35 -0.35
C PHE A 43 7.88 6.65 -0.45
N VAL A 44 7.52 7.50 -1.41
CA VAL A 44 6.14 7.69 -1.87
C VAL A 44 6.14 7.33 -3.33
N GLY A 45 5.26 6.42 -3.73
CA GLY A 45 5.15 6.04 -5.12
C GLY A 45 3.76 5.58 -5.49
N PHE A 46 3.60 5.18 -6.73
CA PHE A 46 2.32 4.91 -7.32
C PHE A 46 2.32 3.57 -8.03
N PHE A 47 1.23 2.82 -7.89
CA PHE A 47 0.96 1.72 -8.80
C PHE A 47 0.66 2.27 -10.18
N GLN A 48 1.31 1.71 -11.19
CA GLN A 48 1.08 2.04 -12.59
C GLN A 48 0.27 0.88 -13.20
N PRO A 49 -1.04 1.05 -13.42
CA PRO A 49 -1.85 0.02 -14.04
C PRO A 49 -1.40 -0.18 -15.48
N GLU A 50 -1.35 -1.44 -15.94
CA GLU A 50 -1.11 -1.73 -17.35
C GLU A 50 -2.20 -1.06 -18.19
N SER A 51 -1.78 -0.13 -19.05
CA SER A 51 -2.68 0.68 -19.87
C SER A 51 -3.44 -0.21 -20.85
N ALA A 52 -4.77 -0.13 -20.84
CA ALA A 52 -5.60 -0.74 -21.86
C ALA A 52 -5.48 0.08 -23.15
N GLU A 53 -4.67 -0.41 -24.09
CA GLU A 53 -4.49 -0.05 -25.52
C GLU A 53 -4.24 1.44 -25.91
N ASP A 54 -4.58 2.42 -25.07
CA ASP A 54 -4.62 3.83 -25.44
C ASP A 54 -3.68 4.72 -24.62
N GLY A 55 -3.09 4.21 -23.52
CA GLY A 55 -2.19 4.94 -22.61
C GLY A 55 -2.80 6.14 -21.85
N SER A 56 -3.93 6.68 -22.32
CA SER A 56 -4.41 8.05 -22.08
C SER A 56 -5.14 8.31 -20.75
N GLY A 57 -4.90 7.49 -19.73
CA GLY A 57 -5.58 7.59 -18.44
C GLY A 57 -4.71 7.99 -17.26
N PHE A 58 -3.39 7.92 -17.39
CA PHE A 58 -2.45 7.98 -16.27
C PHE A 58 -1.27 8.93 -16.48
N ASP A 59 -1.32 9.82 -17.48
CA ASP A 59 -0.30 10.85 -17.76
C ASP A 59 0.02 11.73 -16.54
N PHE A 60 -0.91 11.84 -15.58
CA PHE A 60 -0.67 12.56 -14.32
C PHE A 60 0.38 11.89 -13.42
N LEU A 61 0.78 10.65 -13.70
CA LEU A 61 1.87 9.92 -13.03
C LEU A 61 3.22 10.10 -13.74
N ASP A 62 3.29 10.88 -14.81
CA ASP A 62 4.54 11.12 -15.53
C ASP A 62 5.60 11.72 -14.61
N GLY A 63 6.74 11.01 -14.50
CA GLY A 63 7.84 11.38 -13.62
C GLY A 63 7.65 11.03 -12.15
N ALA A 64 6.50 10.48 -11.76
CA ALA A 64 6.28 9.98 -10.40
C ALA A 64 7.00 8.64 -10.17
N MET A 65 7.45 8.40 -8.94
CA MET A 65 8.10 7.15 -8.57
C MET A 65 7.09 6.00 -8.63
N SER A 66 7.41 4.93 -9.36
CA SER A 66 6.55 3.75 -9.44
C SER A 66 6.76 2.81 -8.24
N PHE A 67 5.76 2.00 -7.92
CA PHE A 67 5.90 0.90 -6.96
C PHE A 67 7.08 -0.03 -7.34
N ASP A 68 7.24 -0.31 -8.64
CA ASP A 68 8.32 -1.16 -9.12
C ASP A 68 9.71 -0.55 -8.85
N ASN A 69 9.87 0.77 -9.02
CA ASN A 69 11.13 1.45 -8.69
C ASN A 69 11.39 1.52 -7.18
N ILE A 70 10.37 1.71 -6.36
CA ILE A 70 10.52 1.60 -4.90
C ILE A 70 11.04 0.22 -4.53
N TRP A 71 10.47 -0.82 -5.13
CA TRP A 71 10.88 -2.19 -4.85
C TRP A 71 12.34 -2.45 -5.24
N GLU A 72 12.78 -1.93 -6.39
CA GLU A 72 14.19 -2.02 -6.83
C GLU A 72 15.15 -1.38 -5.83
N GLU A 73 14.84 -0.16 -5.35
CA GLU A 73 15.64 0.54 -4.34
C GLU A 73 15.71 -0.25 -3.01
N ILE A 74 14.57 -0.80 -2.57
CA ILE A 74 14.49 -1.61 -1.34
C ILE A 74 15.32 -2.89 -1.49
N SER A 75 15.16 -3.62 -2.60
CA SER A 75 15.89 -4.86 -2.86
C SER A 75 17.39 -4.61 -2.98
N GLN A 76 17.81 -3.55 -3.67
CA GLN A 76 19.22 -3.18 -3.79
C GLN A 76 19.84 -2.82 -2.43
N ALA A 77 19.12 -2.06 -1.60
CA ALA A 77 19.56 -1.73 -0.24
C ALA A 77 19.65 -2.98 0.66
N ALA A 78 18.74 -3.94 0.48
CA ALA A 78 18.73 -5.19 1.23
C ALA A 78 19.95 -6.07 0.89
N GLU A 79 20.35 -6.12 -0.39
CA GLU A 79 21.54 -6.86 -0.84
C GLU A 79 22.84 -6.22 -0.36
N ALA A 80 22.89 -4.89 -0.28
CA ALA A 80 24.05 -4.15 0.20
C ALA A 80 24.22 -4.21 1.73
N SER A 81 23.12 -4.40 2.48
CA SER A 81 23.12 -4.39 3.94
C SER A 81 23.25 -5.81 4.51
N THR A 82 24.34 -6.08 5.23
CA THR A 82 24.64 -7.42 5.76
C THR A 82 24.28 -7.61 7.24
N GLU A 83 23.93 -6.55 7.97
CA GLU A 83 23.94 -6.62 9.45
C GLU A 83 22.58 -6.50 10.15
N LYS A 84 21.56 -5.88 9.53
CA LYS A 84 20.24 -5.69 10.19
C LYS A 84 19.07 -5.75 9.22
N PRO A 85 17.92 -6.32 9.66
CA PRO A 85 16.68 -6.24 8.91
C PRO A 85 16.24 -4.77 8.81
N THR A 86 15.74 -4.42 7.63
CA THR A 86 15.09 -3.14 7.41
C THR A 86 13.58 -3.28 7.68
N LEU A 87 12.98 -2.26 8.27
CA LEU A 87 11.55 -2.24 8.62
C LEU A 87 10.87 -1.02 7.99
N TYR A 88 9.83 -1.28 7.20
CA TYR A 88 8.94 -0.25 6.68
C TYR A 88 7.55 -0.40 7.28
N VAL A 89 6.92 0.71 7.68
CA VAL A 89 5.46 0.78 7.78
C VAL A 89 4.96 1.15 6.41
N VAL A 90 4.15 0.29 5.81
CA VAL A 90 3.62 0.47 4.46
C VAL A 90 2.16 0.92 4.57
N SER A 91 1.85 2.08 3.99
CA SER A 91 0.51 2.66 3.97
C SER A 91 -0.10 2.46 2.59
N TRP A 92 -1.24 1.78 2.51
CA TRP A 92 -1.97 1.48 1.28
C TRP A 92 -3.48 1.48 1.51
N ASN A 93 -4.22 2.32 0.77
CA ASN A 93 -5.68 2.36 0.75
C ASN A 93 -6.34 2.32 2.16
N ASP A 94 -6.02 3.32 3.00
CA ASP A 94 -6.51 3.47 4.39
C ASP A 94 -6.10 2.33 5.37
N HIS A 95 -5.16 1.48 4.95
CA HIS A 95 -4.61 0.41 5.78
C HIS A 95 -3.10 0.53 5.90
N PHE A 96 -2.54 0.01 6.98
CA PHE A 96 -1.10 -0.11 7.15
C PHE A 96 -0.71 -1.53 7.53
N PHE A 97 0.44 -1.96 7.01
CA PHE A 97 1.09 -3.21 7.42
C PHE A 97 2.60 -2.97 7.55
N VAL A 98 3.31 -3.88 8.20
CA VAL A 98 4.77 -3.78 8.34
C VAL A 98 5.43 -4.69 7.32
N LEU A 99 6.34 -4.13 6.51
CA LEU A 99 7.23 -4.88 5.65
C LEU A 99 8.61 -4.99 6.32
N LYS A 100 9.02 -6.20 6.67
CA LYS A 100 10.37 -6.51 7.13
C LYS A 100 11.18 -7.09 5.99
N VAL A 101 12.36 -6.54 5.77
CA VAL A 101 13.25 -6.83 4.64
C VAL A 101 14.55 -7.41 5.19
N GLU A 102 14.83 -8.67 4.88
CA GLU A 102 16.08 -9.38 5.15
C GLU A 102 16.76 -9.82 3.84
N ALA A 103 18.01 -10.24 3.94
CA ALA A 103 18.78 -10.65 2.76
C ALA A 103 18.16 -11.86 2.03
N ASP A 104 17.64 -12.81 2.81
CA ASP A 104 17.11 -14.11 2.35
C ASP A 104 15.57 -14.19 2.35
N ALA A 105 14.88 -13.23 2.96
CA ALA A 105 13.42 -13.25 3.05
C ALA A 105 12.79 -11.87 3.24
N TYR A 106 11.56 -11.73 2.75
CA TYR A 106 10.67 -10.61 3.03
C TYR A 106 9.49 -11.07 3.88
N TYR A 107 9.01 -10.20 4.77
CA TYR A 107 7.88 -10.51 5.63
C TYR A 107 6.85 -9.39 5.59
N ILE A 108 5.59 -9.76 5.37
CA ILE A 108 4.45 -8.87 5.59
C ILE A 108 3.84 -9.25 6.94
N ILE A 109 3.82 -8.30 7.86
CA ILE A 109 3.23 -8.44 9.18
C ILE A 109 2.01 -7.53 9.23
N ASP A 110 0.83 -8.15 9.31
CA ASP A 110 -0.43 -7.45 9.33
C ASP A 110 -1.26 -7.88 10.54
N THR A 111 -1.86 -6.91 11.20
CA THR A 111 -2.71 -7.11 12.36
C THR A 111 -4.20 -7.17 12.03
N LEU A 112 -4.61 -6.88 10.78
CA LEU A 112 -6.00 -6.73 10.33
C LEU A 112 -6.77 -5.81 11.29
N GLY A 113 -6.72 -4.50 11.00
CA GLY A 113 -6.93 -3.36 11.90
C GLY A 113 -8.01 -3.47 12.98
N GLU A 114 -9.18 -4.07 12.72
CA GLU A 114 -10.26 -4.24 13.71
C GLU A 114 -9.80 -5.03 14.95
N ARG A 115 -8.89 -5.98 14.77
CA ARG A 115 -8.45 -6.91 15.82
C ARG A 115 -7.57 -6.21 16.86
N LEU A 116 -6.86 -5.14 16.49
CA LEU A 116 -6.03 -4.38 17.43
C LEU A 116 -6.86 -3.69 18.52
N TYR A 117 -8.06 -3.21 18.15
CA TYR A 117 -8.99 -2.56 19.06
C TYR A 117 -9.59 -3.55 20.07
N GLU A 118 -9.90 -4.78 19.62
CA GLU A 118 -10.46 -5.85 20.46
C GLU A 118 -9.45 -6.48 21.44
N GLY A 119 -8.18 -6.04 21.41
CA GLY A 119 -7.16 -6.55 22.32
C GLY A 119 -6.43 -7.78 21.80
N CYS A 120 -6.39 -7.99 20.48
CA CYS A 120 -5.64 -9.07 19.87
C CYS A 120 -4.15 -9.02 20.27
N ASN A 121 -3.60 -10.20 20.56
CA ASN A 121 -2.20 -10.45 20.87
C ASN A 121 -1.49 -11.27 19.77
N GLN A 122 -2.11 -11.39 18.60
CA GLN A 122 -1.62 -12.14 17.45
C GLN A 122 -1.56 -11.24 16.21
N ALA A 123 -0.59 -11.49 15.34
CA ALA A 123 -0.46 -10.88 14.03
C ALA A 123 -0.24 -12.00 13.01
N TYR A 124 -0.73 -11.81 11.77
CA TYR A 124 -0.34 -12.70 10.69
C TYR A 124 0.99 -12.25 10.13
N ILE A 125 1.84 -13.24 9.85
CA ILE A 125 3.13 -13.02 9.22
C ILE A 125 3.17 -13.89 7.98
N LEU A 126 3.25 -13.25 6.82
CA LEU A 126 3.54 -13.92 5.56
C LEU A 126 5.05 -13.80 5.32
N LYS A 127 5.74 -14.94 5.22
CA LYS A 127 7.17 -15.01 4.90
C LYS A 127 7.33 -15.39 3.43
N PHE A 128 8.17 -14.64 2.73
CA PHE A 128 8.54 -14.88 1.33
C PHE A 128 10.05 -15.11 1.28
N ASP A 129 10.46 -16.35 1.04
CA ASP A 129 11.84 -16.81 0.96
C ASP A 129 12.07 -17.65 -0.31
N ASP A 130 13.26 -18.21 -0.48
CA ASP A 130 13.63 -19.04 -1.64
C ASP A 130 12.72 -20.25 -1.90
N ASN A 131 11.96 -20.69 -0.89
CA ASN A 131 11.02 -21.80 -1.00
C ASN A 131 9.59 -21.35 -1.33
N THR A 132 9.35 -20.05 -1.37
CA THR A 132 8.02 -19.50 -1.65
C THR A 132 7.70 -19.60 -3.14
N THR A 133 6.49 -20.03 -3.45
CA THR A 133 5.96 -20.09 -4.82
C THR A 133 4.58 -19.46 -4.88
N ILE A 134 4.29 -18.76 -5.99
CA ILE A 134 2.94 -18.28 -6.32
C ILE A 134 2.51 -18.98 -7.61
N HIS A 135 1.32 -19.56 -7.56
CA HIS A 135 0.68 -20.24 -8.69
C HIS A 135 -0.51 -19.42 -9.17
N LYS A 136 -0.70 -19.37 -10.49
CA LYS A 136 -1.92 -18.80 -11.06
C LYS A 136 -3.00 -19.86 -11.06
N GLU A 137 -4.14 -19.55 -10.48
CA GLU A 137 -5.30 -20.42 -10.65
C GLU A 137 -5.75 -20.39 -12.12
N PRO A 138 -6.07 -21.56 -12.71
CA PRO A 138 -6.68 -21.62 -14.03
C PRO A 138 -7.95 -20.77 -14.04
N ALA A 139 -8.12 -19.93 -15.06
CA ALA A 139 -9.39 -19.23 -15.22
C ALA A 139 -10.47 -20.28 -15.51
N GLU A 140 -11.47 -20.39 -14.62
CA GLU A 140 -12.66 -21.20 -14.89
C GLU A 140 -13.23 -20.76 -16.24
N LYS A 141 -13.19 -21.67 -17.23
CA LYS A 141 -13.92 -21.47 -18.48
C LYS A 141 -15.38 -21.39 -18.08
N LYS A 142 -16.00 -20.21 -18.17
CA LYS A 142 -17.46 -20.10 -18.14
C LYS A 142 -18.01 -21.00 -19.24
N GLU A 143 -18.54 -22.16 -18.87
CA GLU A 143 -19.26 -23.04 -19.78
C GLU A 143 -20.42 -22.23 -20.36
N GLY A 144 -20.38 -22.05 -21.69
CA GLY A 144 -21.49 -21.48 -22.43
C GLY A 144 -22.71 -22.38 -22.25
N SER A 145 -23.82 -21.77 -21.83
CA SER A 145 -25.14 -22.39 -21.80
C SER A 145 -25.41 -23.17 -23.10
N PRO A 146 -25.86 -24.43 -23.05
CA PRO A 146 -26.20 -25.17 -24.25
C PRO A 146 -27.60 -24.75 -24.69
N ASP A 147 -27.71 -24.16 -25.88
CA ASP A 147 -29.00 -24.17 -26.58
C ASP A 147 -28.83 -24.69 -28.01
N SER A 148 -29.25 -25.94 -28.13
CA SER A 148 -29.84 -26.65 -29.27
C SER A 148 -29.68 -26.09 -30.70
N SER A 149 -29.00 -26.87 -31.56
CA SER A 149 -29.66 -27.49 -32.74
C SER A 149 -28.74 -28.48 -33.45
N ALA A 150 -29.28 -29.67 -33.70
CA ALA A 150 -28.65 -30.82 -34.34
C ALA A 150 -28.22 -30.58 -35.79
N HIS A 151 -27.22 -31.35 -36.27
CA HIS A 151 -27.39 -32.26 -37.42
C HIS A 151 -26.21 -33.23 -37.57
N GLN A 152 -26.59 -34.49 -37.81
CA GLN A 152 -25.78 -35.70 -38.01
C GLN A 152 -24.86 -35.64 -39.24
N LYS A 153 -23.72 -36.36 -39.19
CA LYS A 153 -23.45 -37.48 -40.13
C LYS A 153 -22.23 -38.32 -39.75
N ASP A 154 -22.45 -39.63 -39.81
CA ASP A 154 -21.49 -40.72 -39.70
C ASP A 154 -20.42 -40.71 -40.80
N SER A 155 -19.21 -41.20 -40.48
CA SER A 155 -18.49 -42.14 -41.36
C SER A 155 -17.32 -42.83 -40.64
N ALA A 156 -17.14 -44.11 -40.96
CA ALA A 156 -16.36 -45.11 -40.25
C ALA A 156 -14.86 -45.20 -40.61
N GLU A 157 -14.18 -46.03 -39.82
CA GLU A 157 -12.99 -46.87 -40.10
C GLU A 157 -11.60 -46.47 -39.53
N SER A 158 -11.23 -47.21 -38.48
CA SER A 158 -10.10 -48.18 -38.44
C SER A 158 -8.89 -47.92 -37.53
N SER A 159 -8.57 -49.01 -36.81
CA SER A 159 -7.27 -49.47 -36.33
C SER A 159 -6.65 -48.89 -35.04
N SER A 160 -6.86 -49.65 -33.96
CA SER A 160 -5.84 -50.17 -33.03
C SER A 160 -4.54 -49.40 -32.81
N THR A 161 -4.30 -48.96 -31.58
CA THR A 161 -3.25 -49.54 -30.72
C THR A 161 -3.41 -49.02 -29.29
N GLU A 162 -3.32 -49.93 -28.33
CA GLU A 162 -3.22 -49.63 -26.91
C GLU A 162 -1.87 -48.96 -26.63
N GLN A 163 -1.88 -47.82 -25.96
CA GLN A 163 -0.80 -47.49 -25.04
C GLN A 163 -1.30 -46.67 -23.87
N ASP A 164 -1.30 -47.36 -22.74
CA ASP A 164 -1.30 -46.89 -21.38
C ASP A 164 -0.25 -45.78 -21.17
N SER A 165 -0.72 -44.59 -20.81
CA SER A 165 -0.04 -43.73 -19.85
C SER A 165 -1.07 -42.75 -19.32
N GLY A 166 -1.52 -42.97 -18.08
CA GLY A 166 -2.40 -42.06 -17.37
C GLY A 166 -1.84 -40.63 -17.42
N THR A 167 -2.47 -39.78 -18.21
CA THR A 167 -2.43 -38.34 -17.99
C THR A 167 -3.20 -38.11 -16.71
N ASP A 168 -2.45 -37.94 -15.64
CA ASP A 168 -2.92 -37.33 -14.41
C ASP A 168 -3.49 -35.96 -14.81
N ASP A 169 -4.82 -35.84 -14.80
CA ASP A 169 -5.57 -34.59 -15.00
C ASP A 169 -5.33 -33.67 -13.80
N THR A 170 -4.07 -33.30 -13.55
CA THR A 170 -3.74 -32.22 -12.65
C THR A 170 -3.77 -30.95 -13.48
N GLU A 171 -4.85 -30.18 -13.34
CA GLU A 171 -4.94 -28.83 -13.85
C GLU A 171 -3.67 -28.06 -13.44
N GLU A 172 -2.73 -27.95 -14.37
CA GLU A 172 -1.36 -27.55 -14.08
C GLU A 172 -1.35 -26.05 -13.76
N SER A 173 -1.53 -25.72 -12.49
CA SER A 173 -1.45 -24.36 -11.99
C SER A 173 -0.08 -23.78 -12.39
N VAL A 174 -0.09 -22.82 -13.32
CA VAL A 174 1.12 -22.28 -13.90
C VAL A 174 1.88 -21.54 -12.79
N LEU A 175 3.09 -22.02 -12.46
CA LEU A 175 3.97 -21.34 -11.51
C LEU A 175 4.32 -19.97 -12.09
N VAL A 176 3.93 -18.91 -11.39
CA VAL A 176 4.12 -17.53 -11.84
C VAL A 176 5.47 -17.03 -11.38
N LEU A 177 5.76 -17.21 -10.09
CA LEU A 177 6.94 -16.66 -9.42
C LEU A 177 7.44 -17.58 -8.32
N LYS A 178 8.74 -17.47 -8.04
CA LYS A 178 9.44 -18.19 -6.98
C LYS A 178 10.39 -17.25 -6.23
N GLY A 179 10.60 -17.52 -4.94
CA GLY A 179 11.57 -16.84 -4.11
C GLY A 179 10.99 -15.62 -3.39
N LYS A 180 11.86 -14.84 -2.73
CA LYS A 180 11.46 -13.64 -1.98
C LYS A 180 10.74 -12.59 -2.83
N GLU A 181 11.01 -12.52 -4.14
CA GLU A 181 10.33 -11.62 -5.08
C GLU A 181 8.83 -11.92 -5.23
N ALA A 182 8.36 -13.09 -4.81
CA ALA A 182 6.93 -13.36 -4.67
C ALA A 182 6.22 -12.35 -3.75
N CYS A 183 6.93 -11.72 -2.81
CA CYS A 183 6.37 -10.66 -1.96
C CYS A 183 5.93 -9.44 -2.77
N LYS A 184 6.71 -9.05 -3.78
CA LYS A 184 6.41 -7.94 -4.69
C LYS A 184 5.09 -8.19 -5.40
N GLU A 185 4.97 -9.40 -5.94
CA GLU A 185 3.79 -9.82 -6.69
C GLU A 185 2.57 -9.96 -5.79
N TYR A 186 2.75 -10.47 -4.56
CA TYR A 186 1.65 -10.52 -3.60
C TYR A 186 1.07 -9.12 -3.34
N ILE A 187 1.92 -8.11 -3.14
CA ILE A 187 1.45 -6.74 -2.94
C ILE A 187 0.75 -6.22 -4.22
N LYS A 188 1.38 -6.38 -5.39
CA LYS A 188 0.88 -5.83 -6.66
C LYS A 188 -0.40 -6.52 -7.16
N SER A 189 -0.40 -7.86 -7.17
CA SER A 189 -1.41 -8.69 -7.82
C SER A 189 -2.47 -9.26 -6.87
N PHE A 190 -2.27 -9.15 -5.56
CA PHE A 190 -3.30 -9.51 -4.57
C PHE A 190 -3.81 -8.29 -3.79
N LEU A 191 -2.94 -7.56 -3.08
CA LEU A 191 -3.38 -6.43 -2.24
C LEU A 191 -3.87 -5.23 -3.05
N ALA A 192 -3.20 -4.88 -4.14
CA ALA A 192 -3.54 -3.72 -4.96
C ALA A 192 -4.51 -4.05 -6.12
N ALA A 193 -4.65 -5.32 -6.48
CA ALA A 193 -5.31 -5.73 -7.72
C ALA A 193 -6.82 -5.41 -7.79
N ILE A 194 -7.56 -5.51 -6.69
CA ILE A 194 -8.99 -5.15 -6.68
C ILE A 194 -9.15 -3.62 -6.77
N PRO A 195 -8.54 -2.81 -5.88
CA PRO A 195 -8.64 -1.35 -5.95
C PRO A 195 -8.23 -0.77 -7.31
N ILE A 196 -7.16 -1.29 -7.92
CA ILE A 196 -6.68 -0.84 -9.22
C ILE A 196 -7.67 -1.18 -10.34
N ARG A 197 -8.21 -2.41 -10.37
CA ARG A 197 -9.21 -2.81 -11.39
C ARG A 197 -10.48 -2.00 -11.30
N GLU A 198 -10.94 -1.71 -10.09
CA GLU A 198 -12.09 -0.83 -9.86
C GLU A 198 -11.81 0.57 -10.39
N LEU A 199 -10.65 1.15 -10.07
CA LEU A 199 -10.22 2.45 -10.59
C LEU A 199 -10.15 2.48 -12.12
N GLN A 200 -9.62 1.43 -12.75
CA GLN A 200 -9.59 1.34 -14.21
C GLN A 200 -11.00 1.29 -14.82
N ALA A 201 -11.92 0.54 -14.22
CA ALA A 201 -13.31 0.47 -14.69
C ALA A 201 -14.04 1.82 -14.53
N ASP A 202 -13.77 2.50 -13.44
CA ASP A 202 -14.26 3.82 -13.08
C ASP A 202 -13.79 4.93 -14.07
N ILE A 203 -12.50 4.91 -14.43
CA ILE A 203 -11.92 5.79 -15.46
C ILE A 203 -12.59 5.53 -16.81
N LYS A 204 -12.73 4.25 -17.21
CA LYS A 204 -13.39 3.86 -18.46
C LYS A 204 -14.85 4.32 -18.55
N LYS A 205 -15.56 4.39 -17.42
CA LYS A 205 -16.94 4.87 -17.35
C LYS A 205 -17.05 6.40 -17.26
N GLY A 206 -15.93 7.12 -17.14
CA GLY A 206 -15.92 8.58 -16.99
C GLY A 206 -16.51 9.06 -15.65
N LEU A 207 -16.56 8.22 -14.62
CA LEU A 207 -17.22 8.53 -13.34
C LEU A 207 -16.41 9.46 -12.41
N MET A 208 -15.28 10.02 -12.85
CA MET A 208 -14.20 10.52 -11.97
C MET A 208 -14.25 12.03 -11.67
N ALA A 209 -15.39 12.53 -11.16
CA ALA A 209 -15.57 13.97 -10.95
C ALA A 209 -15.09 14.53 -9.60
N SER A 210 -14.73 13.70 -8.59
CA SER A 210 -14.60 14.20 -7.20
C SER A 210 -13.33 13.82 -6.41
N THR A 211 -12.53 12.83 -6.82
CA THR A 211 -11.34 12.40 -6.04
C THR A 211 -10.07 12.47 -6.90
N PRO A 212 -8.94 12.99 -6.38
CA PRO A 212 -7.68 12.95 -7.11
C PRO A 212 -7.26 11.49 -7.37
N LEU A 213 -7.12 11.10 -8.64
CA LEU A 213 -6.84 9.72 -9.04
C LEU A 213 -5.54 9.17 -8.43
N HIS A 214 -4.55 10.05 -8.22
CA HIS A 214 -3.27 9.68 -7.65
C HIS A 214 -3.39 9.11 -6.23
N HIS A 215 -4.33 9.60 -5.40
CA HIS A 215 -4.54 9.06 -4.05
C HIS A 215 -4.97 7.59 -4.06
N ARG A 216 -5.68 7.13 -5.10
CA ARG A 216 -6.12 5.72 -5.23
C ARG A 216 -5.02 4.78 -5.71
N LEU A 217 -3.88 5.32 -6.14
CA LEU A 217 -2.72 4.58 -6.63
C LEU A 217 -1.49 4.73 -5.74
N GLN A 218 -1.52 5.69 -4.80
CA GLN A 218 -0.41 6.02 -3.92
C GLN A 218 -0.17 4.94 -2.88
N ILE A 219 1.08 4.52 -2.74
CA ILE A 219 1.58 3.65 -1.69
C ILE A 219 2.80 4.30 -1.06
N GLU A 220 2.88 4.24 0.26
CA GLU A 220 3.95 4.89 1.02
C GLU A 220 4.71 3.87 1.85
N PHE A 221 6.03 3.94 1.82
CA PHE A 221 6.95 3.09 2.57
C PHE A 221 7.70 3.96 3.56
N HIS A 222 7.32 3.91 4.83
CA HIS A 222 7.94 4.68 5.90
C HIS A 222 9.04 3.85 6.56
N TYR A 223 10.30 4.14 6.24
CA TYR A 223 11.44 3.46 6.87
C TYR A 223 11.50 3.80 8.33
N THR A 224 11.56 2.79 9.19
CA THR A 224 11.55 2.95 10.64
C THR A 224 12.90 2.61 11.26
N GLU A 225 13.29 3.43 12.24
CA GLU A 225 14.44 3.19 13.09
C GLU A 225 13.98 3.12 14.54
N ALA A 226 14.59 2.24 15.32
CA ALA A 226 14.46 2.29 16.76
C ALA A 226 15.14 3.58 17.24
N CYS A 227 14.38 4.47 17.86
CA CYS A 227 14.99 5.62 18.52
C CYS A 227 15.85 5.09 19.67
N PRO A 228 17.14 5.41 19.75
CA PRO A 228 17.91 5.13 20.96
C PRO A 228 17.14 5.77 22.11
N ARG A 229 16.83 5.00 23.17
CA ARG A 229 16.22 5.57 24.37
C ARG A 229 17.02 6.82 24.71
N GLU A 230 16.33 7.96 24.86
CA GLU A 230 16.91 9.11 25.55
C GLU A 230 17.54 8.54 26.83
N ILE A 231 18.88 8.52 26.87
CA ILE A 231 19.59 8.38 28.13
C ILE A 231 19.03 9.54 28.92
N ALA A 232 18.26 9.25 29.97
CA ALA A 232 17.72 10.27 30.85
C ALA A 232 18.90 11.15 31.29
N LEU A 233 19.07 12.29 30.62
CA LEU A 233 19.98 13.32 31.09
C LEU A 233 19.42 13.74 32.44
N PRO A 234 20.27 13.85 33.48
CA PRO A 234 19.80 14.26 34.80
C PRO A 234 19.03 15.57 34.65
N ALA A 235 17.84 15.61 35.26
CA ALA A 235 16.89 16.70 35.12
C ALA A 235 17.58 18.08 35.23
N PRO A 236 17.29 19.03 34.32
CA PRO A 236 17.78 20.38 34.50
C PRO A 236 17.17 20.99 35.78
N PRO A 237 17.91 21.85 36.51
CA PRO A 237 17.36 22.53 37.68
C PRO A 237 16.14 23.38 37.27
N PRO A 238 15.19 23.64 38.18
CA PRO A 238 13.97 24.32 37.82
C PRO A 238 14.31 25.76 37.45
N ALA A 239 14.10 26.11 36.18
CA ALA A 239 14.26 27.47 35.69
C ALA A 239 12.94 27.92 35.05
N ILE A 240 12.19 28.66 35.88
CA ILE A 240 11.36 29.84 35.57
C ILE A 240 10.48 29.72 34.33
N GLU A 241 9.17 29.68 34.58
CA GLU A 241 8.09 29.89 33.63
C GLU A 241 8.39 31.06 32.68
N ALA A 242 8.55 30.73 31.40
CA ALA A 242 8.29 31.66 30.31
C ALA A 242 7.26 30.98 29.39
N PRO A 243 6.11 31.61 29.11
CA PRO A 243 5.16 31.05 28.18
C PRO A 243 5.77 31.12 26.78
N PHE A 244 6.04 29.96 26.18
CA PHE A 244 6.30 29.88 24.75
C PHE A 244 4.97 30.11 24.02
N GLU A 245 4.70 31.36 23.63
CA GLU A 245 3.70 31.67 22.63
C GLU A 245 4.26 31.38 21.23
N PHE A 246 3.65 30.41 20.56
CA PHE A 246 3.91 30.13 19.16
C PHE A 246 3.19 31.23 18.32
N CYS A 247 3.92 32.24 17.86
CA CYS A 247 3.37 33.27 16.98
C CYS A 247 3.50 32.82 15.52
N TRP A 248 2.38 32.69 14.82
CA TRP A 248 2.36 32.54 13.37
C TRP A 248 2.99 33.79 12.72
N PRO A 249 3.70 33.67 11.59
CA PRO A 249 4.13 34.85 10.86
C PRO A 249 2.91 35.62 10.34
N ASP A 250 2.90 36.93 10.53
CA ASP A 250 1.87 37.82 9.99
C ASP A 250 1.78 37.68 8.46
N PRO A 251 0.57 37.73 7.87
CA PRO A 251 0.42 37.75 6.42
C PRO A 251 1.15 38.97 5.83
N PRO A 252 1.70 38.84 4.60
CA PRO A 252 2.37 39.96 3.95
C PRO A 252 1.40 41.15 3.79
N PRO A 253 1.90 42.39 3.87
CA PRO A 253 1.04 43.57 3.75
C PRO A 253 0.28 43.54 2.43
N ALA A 254 -1.02 43.78 2.51
CA ALA A 254 -1.90 43.88 1.36
C ALA A 254 -1.30 44.87 0.34
N MET A 255 -1.04 44.38 -0.87
CA MET A 255 -0.74 45.23 -2.00
C MET A 255 -2.00 46.05 -2.28
N GLU A 256 -1.98 47.34 -1.94
CA GLU A 256 -3.05 48.27 -2.30
C GLU A 256 -3.20 48.27 -3.81
N PHE A 257 -4.30 47.71 -4.31
CA PHE A 257 -4.75 47.96 -5.67
C PHE A 257 -5.36 49.37 -5.67
N PRO A 258 -4.84 50.32 -6.47
CA PRO A 258 -5.48 51.61 -6.60
C PRO A 258 -6.85 51.42 -7.26
N LEU A 259 -7.91 51.68 -6.50
CA LEU A 259 -9.26 51.84 -7.02
C LEU A 259 -9.25 53.00 -8.02
N ALA A 260 -9.51 52.71 -9.29
CA ALA A 260 -9.78 53.72 -10.30
C ALA A 260 -11.04 54.51 -9.89
N PRO A 261 -11.06 55.85 -10.02
CA PRO A 261 -12.23 56.64 -9.67
C PRO A 261 -13.36 56.40 -10.69
N ALA A 262 -14.57 56.21 -10.15
CA ALA A 262 -15.79 56.13 -10.91
C ALA A 262 -16.03 57.44 -11.69
N VAL A 263 -16.15 57.34 -13.02
CA VAL A 263 -16.63 58.42 -13.86
C VAL A 263 -18.15 58.47 -13.75
N ALA A 264 -18.67 59.53 -13.15
CA ALA A 264 -20.07 59.88 -13.20
C ALA A 264 -20.38 60.44 -14.60
N VAL A 265 -21.26 59.77 -15.34
CA VAL A 265 -21.91 60.32 -16.54
C VAL A 265 -23.23 60.94 -16.08
N VAL A 266 -23.36 62.25 -16.29
CA VAL A 266 -24.64 62.97 -16.34
C VAL A 266 -25.07 63.03 -17.80
#